data_AF-A0A7X5KRC5-F1
#
_entry.id   AF-A0A7X5KRC5-F1
#
_cell.length_a   1.000
_cell.length_b   1.000
_cell.length_c   1.000
_cell.angle_alpha   90.00
_cell.angle_beta   90.00
_cell.angle_gamma   90.00
#
_symmetry.space_group_name_H-M   'P 1'
#
loop_
_entity.id
_entity.type
_entity.pdbx_description
1 polymer ?
#
loop_
_entity_poly.entity_id
_entity_poly.type
_entity_poly.pdbx_seq_one_letter_code
_entity_poly.pdbx_strand_id
1 'polypeptide(L)'
;MKILLIAGHGDGDSGACAYGFKEADWTREVVKLLADEMRDICDVTIADTSKNYFEYLKTHSYNFRPYDYVLEIHFNKFNEAANGTEIYVTTSEQGTGVESAIVRQLANDVGFVNRGVKRTNWSVISKVKAQGVSAALLEVCFIDNVSDNNSYRTLKKSVISAIASGIAEGFGLKAPKSNSHWAEKYCDKLASLGYLDKDVWKYYECDMPVSYGLALLDNITGGRWGSNEADASIHWAQPVVISLCGKGIITDKQQYINLITNDANMSNALCLALMDSVTGGMCKRYKDRKTDHWARNCLDSLCDKGIITTPEAYTNFEAATSYGCFMGLVCNAFGLM
;
A
#
# COMPACT_ATOMS: atom_id res chain seq x y z
N MET A 1 19.41 -14.11 15.62
CA MET A 1 18.90 -14.27 14.26
C MET A 1 19.72 -13.39 13.35
N LYS A 2 20.48 -14.03 12.44
CA LYS A 2 21.29 -13.42 11.40
C LYS A 2 20.73 -13.82 10.04
N ILE A 3 20.23 -12.85 9.29
CA ILE A 3 19.60 -13.08 7.99
C ILE A 3 20.49 -12.49 6.89
N LEU A 4 20.77 -13.28 5.85
CA LEU A 4 21.35 -12.78 4.62
C LEU A 4 20.24 -12.54 3.59
N LEU A 5 20.19 -11.33 3.04
CA LEU A 5 19.31 -10.99 1.92
C LEU A 5 20.13 -11.00 0.62
N ILE A 6 19.67 -11.76 -0.38
CA ILE A 6 20.25 -11.79 -1.72
C ILE A 6 19.27 -11.12 -2.68
N ALA A 7 19.71 -10.10 -3.40
CA ALA A 7 18.96 -9.57 -4.53
C ALA A 7 19.22 -10.46 -5.75
N GLY A 8 18.18 -11.04 -6.33
CA GLY A 8 18.28 -11.82 -7.58
C GLY A 8 18.80 -10.97 -8.74
N HIS A 9 19.45 -11.63 -9.70
CA HIS A 9 20.06 -11.02 -10.89
C HIS A 9 21.22 -10.05 -10.57
N GLY A 10 21.52 -9.11 -11.46
CA GLY A 10 22.70 -8.23 -11.35
C GLY A 10 23.82 -8.61 -12.32
N ASP A 11 24.96 -7.91 -12.24
CA ASP A 11 26.12 -8.12 -13.13
C ASP A 11 25.77 -8.16 -14.64
N GLY A 12 24.94 -7.20 -15.08
CA GLY A 12 24.46 -7.13 -16.46
C GLY A 12 23.21 -7.95 -16.77
N ASP A 13 22.81 -8.87 -15.89
CA ASP A 13 21.52 -9.56 -15.96
C ASP A 13 20.41 -8.67 -15.36
N SER A 14 19.44 -8.30 -16.20
CA SER A 14 18.28 -7.48 -15.79
C SER A 14 17.20 -8.29 -15.06
N GLY A 15 17.26 -9.63 -15.16
CA GLY A 15 16.11 -10.47 -14.90
C GLY A 15 14.93 -10.14 -15.81
N ALA A 16 13.74 -10.49 -15.35
CA ALA A 16 12.49 -10.18 -16.02
C ALA A 16 12.31 -8.66 -16.20
N CYS A 17 11.80 -8.26 -17.36
CA CYS A 17 11.48 -6.87 -17.67
C CYS A 17 10.04 -6.75 -18.16
N ALA A 18 9.33 -5.74 -17.65
CA ALA A 18 7.97 -5.37 -18.06
C ALA A 18 7.66 -3.92 -17.68
N TYR A 19 6.83 -3.25 -18.47
CA TYR A 19 6.34 -1.88 -18.21
C TYR A 19 7.46 -0.84 -17.92
N GLY A 20 8.65 -1.04 -18.49
CA GLY A 20 9.81 -0.16 -18.26
C GLY A 20 10.61 -0.45 -16.99
N PHE A 21 10.23 -1.47 -16.22
CA PHE A 21 10.92 -1.91 -15.00
C PHE A 21 11.75 -3.17 -15.25
N LYS A 22 12.82 -3.31 -14.47
CA LYS A 22 13.72 -4.47 -14.47
C LYS A 22 13.65 -5.11 -13.09
N GLU A 23 13.53 -6.42 -13.07
CA GLU A 23 13.52 -7.23 -11.85
C GLU A 23 14.74 -6.93 -10.97
N ALA A 24 15.94 -6.90 -11.56
CA ALA A 24 17.18 -6.65 -10.81
C ALA A 24 17.16 -5.33 -10.00
N ASP A 25 16.44 -4.30 -10.48
CA ASP A 25 16.33 -3.03 -9.77
C ASP A 25 15.35 -3.13 -8.60
N TRP A 26 14.25 -3.87 -8.78
CA TRP A 26 13.27 -4.11 -7.73
C TRP A 26 13.78 -5.06 -6.65
N THR A 27 14.54 -6.11 -7.00
CA THR A 27 15.14 -7.01 -6.00
C THR A 27 16.12 -6.24 -5.10
N ARG A 28 16.95 -5.35 -5.67
CA ARG A 28 17.84 -4.44 -4.92
C ARG A 28 17.08 -3.47 -4.02
N GLU A 29 15.95 -2.95 -4.50
CA GLU A 29 15.09 -2.08 -3.70
C GLU A 29 14.50 -2.82 -2.50
N VAL A 30 13.94 -4.02 -2.71
CA VAL A 30 13.34 -4.84 -1.65
C VAL A 30 14.36 -5.18 -0.59
N VAL A 31 15.54 -5.70 -0.94
CA VAL A 31 16.54 -6.10 0.08
C VAL A 31 17.01 -4.92 0.92
N LYS A 32 17.11 -3.72 0.32
CA LYS A 32 17.48 -2.50 1.03
C LYS A 32 16.40 -2.09 2.03
N LEU A 33 15.16 -1.97 1.57
CA LEU A 33 14.04 -1.56 2.41
C LEU A 33 13.75 -2.58 3.52
N LEU A 34 13.87 -3.87 3.20
CA LEU A 34 13.68 -4.95 4.17
C LEU A 34 14.76 -4.94 5.26
N ALA A 35 16.02 -4.71 4.90
CA ALA A 35 17.08 -4.56 5.90
C ALA A 35 16.84 -3.36 6.83
N ASP A 36 16.39 -2.23 6.27
CA ASP A 36 16.05 -1.04 7.05
C ASP A 36 14.88 -1.30 8.03
N GLU A 37 13.82 -1.98 7.56
CA GLU A 37 12.64 -2.34 8.36
C GLU A 37 13.00 -3.31 9.51
N MET A 38 13.96 -4.19 9.28
CA MET A 38 14.34 -5.24 10.23
C MET A 38 15.50 -4.88 11.16
N ARG A 39 16.12 -3.71 11.00
CA ARG A 39 17.36 -3.31 11.71
C ARG A 39 17.28 -3.36 13.25
N ASP A 40 16.10 -3.09 13.81
CA ASP A 40 15.85 -3.08 15.26
C ASP A 40 15.33 -4.44 15.77
N ILE A 41 15.21 -5.45 14.88
CA ILE A 41 14.59 -6.75 15.13
C ILE A 41 15.64 -7.86 15.13
N CYS A 42 16.48 -7.90 14.10
CA CYS A 42 17.53 -8.90 13.94
C CYS A 42 18.72 -8.35 13.15
N ASP A 43 19.81 -9.11 13.14
CA ASP A 43 21.00 -8.78 12.36
C ASP A 43 20.75 -9.15 10.89
N VAL A 44 20.74 -8.14 10.01
CA VAL A 44 20.47 -8.33 8.58
C VAL A 44 21.66 -7.86 7.77
N THR A 45 22.20 -8.76 6.95
CA THR A 45 23.24 -8.47 5.98
C THR A 45 22.67 -8.50 4.58
N ILE A 46 22.97 -7.49 3.78
CA ILE A 46 22.69 -7.51 2.34
C ILE A 46 23.91 -8.08 1.62
N ALA A 47 23.72 -9.13 0.82
CA ALA A 47 24.74 -9.69 -0.04
C ALA A 47 25.17 -8.66 -1.10
N ASP A 48 26.43 -8.72 -1.57
CA ASP A 48 26.93 -7.76 -2.57
C ASP A 48 26.04 -7.71 -3.82
N THR A 49 25.28 -6.62 -3.96
CA THR A 49 24.24 -6.42 -4.98
C THR A 49 24.79 -6.13 -6.38
N SER A 50 26.11 -6.00 -6.51
CA SER A 50 26.78 -5.95 -7.82
C SER A 50 26.91 -7.34 -8.45
N LYS A 51 26.80 -8.42 -7.67
CA LYS A 51 26.95 -9.80 -8.14
C LYS A 51 25.62 -10.43 -8.52
N ASN A 52 25.62 -11.18 -9.62
CA ASN A 52 24.63 -12.22 -9.86
C ASN A 52 25.03 -13.50 -9.12
N TYR A 53 24.39 -13.82 -8.00
CA TYR A 53 24.76 -14.98 -7.17
C TYR A 53 24.54 -16.33 -7.88
N PHE A 54 23.63 -16.41 -8.85
CA PHE A 54 23.44 -17.61 -9.66
C PHE A 54 24.70 -17.93 -10.49
N GLU A 55 25.23 -16.93 -11.19
CA GLU A 55 26.47 -17.07 -11.98
C GLU A 55 27.71 -17.15 -11.10
N TYR A 56 27.85 -16.23 -10.13
CA TYR A 56 29.01 -16.13 -9.25
C TYR A 56 29.33 -17.46 -8.55
N LEU A 57 28.31 -18.12 -8.00
CA LEU A 57 28.50 -19.36 -7.25
C LEU A 57 28.86 -20.56 -8.14
N LYS A 58 28.80 -20.47 -9.48
CA LYS A 58 29.23 -21.58 -10.36
C LYS A 58 30.74 -21.80 -10.28
N THR A 59 31.50 -20.73 -10.05
CA THR A 59 32.97 -20.74 -10.05
C THR A 59 33.58 -20.26 -8.74
N HIS A 60 32.77 -19.64 -7.86
CA HIS A 60 33.22 -19.13 -6.57
C HIS A 60 32.48 -19.81 -5.41
N SER A 61 33.11 -19.77 -4.24
CA SER A 61 32.47 -20.17 -2.98
C SER A 61 32.08 -18.94 -2.16
N TYR A 62 30.97 -19.05 -1.45
CA TYR A 62 30.54 -18.07 -0.45
C TYR A 62 30.20 -18.81 0.83
N ASN A 63 30.66 -18.30 1.97
CA ASN A 63 30.42 -18.93 3.26
C ASN A 63 29.08 -18.47 3.83
N PHE A 64 28.05 -19.32 3.76
CA PHE A 64 26.72 -19.02 4.29
C PHE A 64 26.55 -19.41 5.76
N ARG A 65 27.48 -20.22 6.32
CA ARG A 65 27.41 -20.72 7.71
C ARG A 65 27.27 -19.67 8.82
N PRO A 66 27.71 -18.41 8.66
CA PRO A 66 27.48 -17.39 9.68
C PRO A 66 26.03 -16.92 9.83
N TYR A 67 25.14 -17.28 8.90
CA TYR A 67 23.74 -16.87 8.88
C TYR A 67 22.82 -18.00 9.37
N ASP A 68 21.75 -17.62 10.04
CA ASP A 68 20.69 -18.52 10.50
C ASP A 68 19.68 -18.79 9.35
N TYR A 69 19.51 -17.82 8.45
CA TYR A 69 18.60 -17.90 7.30
C TYR A 69 19.10 -17.07 6.12
N VAL A 70 18.82 -17.54 4.89
CA VAL A 70 19.09 -16.79 3.66
C VAL A 70 17.80 -16.62 2.85
N LEU A 71 17.45 -15.39 2.51
CA LEU A 71 16.30 -15.09 1.66
C LEU A 71 16.78 -14.43 0.36
N GLU A 72 16.53 -15.11 -0.76
CA GLU A 72 16.78 -14.59 -2.10
C GLU A 72 15.49 -13.98 -2.66
N ILE A 73 15.55 -12.74 -3.14
CA ILE A 73 14.39 -11.99 -3.62
C ILE A 73 14.38 -11.95 -5.15
N HIS A 74 13.23 -12.27 -5.73
CA HIS A 74 12.94 -12.26 -7.17
C HIS A 74 11.55 -11.67 -7.47
N PHE A 75 11.30 -11.39 -8.74
CA PHE A 75 9.97 -11.06 -9.28
C PHE A 75 9.68 -11.93 -10.50
N ASN A 76 8.58 -12.66 -10.44
CA ASN A 76 8.27 -13.68 -11.42
C ASN A 76 7.84 -13.05 -12.75
N LYS A 77 7.90 -13.83 -13.82
CA LYS A 77 7.38 -13.47 -15.14
C LYS A 77 6.88 -14.71 -15.86
N PHE A 78 5.73 -14.61 -16.52
CA PHE A 78 5.23 -15.74 -17.30
C PHE A 78 4.54 -15.33 -18.60
N ASN A 79 3.29 -14.86 -18.51
CA ASN A 79 2.42 -14.64 -19.68
C ASN A 79 1.48 -13.44 -19.52
N GLU A 80 1.83 -12.48 -18.65
CA GLU A 80 1.03 -11.29 -18.28
C GLU A 80 -0.29 -11.58 -17.53
N ALA A 81 -0.80 -12.81 -17.55
CA ALA A 81 -2.02 -13.21 -16.85
C ALA A 81 -1.76 -13.83 -15.47
N ALA A 82 -0.68 -14.62 -15.33
CA ALA A 82 -0.31 -15.20 -14.04
C ALA A 82 0.04 -14.10 -13.03
N ASN A 83 -0.47 -14.22 -11.81
CA ASN A 83 -0.28 -13.25 -10.74
C ASN A 83 -0.12 -13.96 -9.38
N GLY A 84 0.30 -13.18 -8.39
CA GLY A 84 0.45 -13.58 -7.00
C GLY A 84 1.89 -13.78 -6.53
N THR A 85 2.03 -14.16 -5.27
CA THR A 85 3.31 -14.43 -4.61
C THR A 85 3.53 -15.93 -4.43
N GLU A 86 4.76 -16.39 -4.61
CA GLU A 86 5.20 -17.75 -4.33
C GLU A 86 6.60 -17.76 -3.72
N ILE A 87 6.89 -18.79 -2.94
CA ILE A 87 8.20 -18.92 -2.29
C ILE A 87 8.70 -20.35 -2.43
N TYR A 88 9.98 -20.50 -2.74
CA TYR A 88 10.61 -21.78 -3.01
C TYR A 88 11.60 -22.12 -1.91
N VAL A 89 11.50 -23.33 -1.37
CA VAL A 89 12.54 -23.95 -0.55
C VAL A 89 13.14 -25.14 -1.28
N THR A 90 14.31 -25.60 -0.85
CA THR A 90 14.90 -26.84 -1.38
C THR A 90 14.06 -28.07 -1.00
N THR A 91 14.21 -29.16 -1.76
CA THR A 91 13.52 -30.43 -1.45
C THR A 91 14.00 -31.06 -0.14
N SER A 92 15.20 -30.72 0.33
CA SER A 92 15.77 -31.20 1.58
C SER A 92 15.40 -30.34 2.80
N GLU A 93 14.77 -29.18 2.60
CA GLU A 93 14.29 -28.34 3.70
C GLU A 93 13.12 -29.00 4.42
N GLN A 94 13.17 -29.09 5.76
CA GLN A 94 12.15 -29.85 6.50
C GLN A 94 10.95 -28.98 6.87
N GLY A 95 11.20 -27.77 7.36
CA GLY A 95 10.16 -26.82 7.76
C GLY A 95 9.92 -25.74 6.71
N THR A 96 8.69 -25.23 6.65
CA THR A 96 8.33 -24.10 5.77
C THR A 96 7.53 -23.03 6.51
N GLY A 97 7.68 -22.94 7.84
CA GLY A 97 6.84 -22.09 8.68
C GLY A 97 7.01 -20.60 8.36
N VAL A 98 8.25 -20.16 8.18
CA VAL A 98 8.61 -18.79 7.82
C VAL A 98 8.11 -18.45 6.42
N GLU A 99 8.33 -19.35 5.48
CA GLU A 99 7.96 -19.15 4.08
C GLU A 99 6.44 -19.07 3.92
N SER A 100 5.70 -19.97 4.58
CA SER A 100 4.24 -19.93 4.65
C SER A 100 3.73 -18.62 5.28
N ALA A 101 4.42 -18.11 6.31
CA ALA A 101 4.06 -16.85 6.94
C ALA A 101 4.28 -15.66 5.98
N ILE A 102 5.42 -15.60 5.28
CA ILE A 102 5.73 -14.55 4.30
C ILE A 102 4.65 -14.46 3.22
N VAL A 103 4.33 -15.56 2.52
CA VAL A 103 3.34 -15.51 1.43
C VAL A 103 1.92 -15.27 1.94
N ARG A 104 1.61 -15.68 3.18
CA ARG A 104 0.33 -15.37 3.82
C ARG A 104 0.21 -13.88 4.13
N GLN A 105 1.23 -13.26 4.71
CA GLN A 105 1.20 -11.83 5.00
C GLN A 105 1.15 -10.99 3.73
N LEU A 106 1.90 -11.36 2.69
CA LEU A 106 1.82 -10.71 1.38
C LEU A 106 0.41 -10.78 0.77
N ALA A 107 -0.27 -11.91 0.94
CA ALA A 107 -1.65 -12.05 0.49
C ALA A 107 -2.64 -11.21 1.33
N ASN A 108 -2.48 -11.19 2.65
CA ASN A 108 -3.39 -10.48 3.56
C ASN A 108 -3.22 -8.96 3.47
N ASP A 109 -1.97 -8.47 3.48
CA ASP A 109 -1.67 -7.05 3.68
C ASP A 109 -1.54 -6.28 2.36
N VAL A 110 -1.25 -6.98 1.27
CA VAL A 110 -1.07 -6.38 -0.07
C VAL A 110 -2.17 -6.83 -1.05
N GLY A 111 -2.72 -8.03 -0.86
CA GLY A 111 -3.74 -8.59 -1.75
C GLY A 111 -3.20 -9.44 -2.91
N PHE A 112 -1.94 -9.86 -2.87
CA PHE A 112 -1.42 -10.81 -3.86
C PHE A 112 -2.11 -12.17 -3.74
N VAL A 113 -2.32 -12.86 -4.88
CA VAL A 113 -2.77 -14.25 -4.86
C VAL A 113 -1.73 -15.11 -4.15
N ASN A 114 -2.10 -15.81 -3.07
CA ASN A 114 -1.19 -16.72 -2.37
C ASN A 114 -1.03 -18.01 -3.16
N ARG A 115 0.14 -18.23 -3.75
CA ARG A 115 0.46 -19.45 -4.53
C ARG A 115 1.25 -20.47 -3.71
N GLY A 116 1.47 -20.18 -2.43
CA GLY A 116 2.02 -21.07 -1.43
C GLY A 116 3.53 -21.30 -1.52
N VAL A 117 3.98 -22.22 -0.67
CA VAL A 117 5.37 -22.70 -0.66
C VAL A 117 5.53 -23.83 -1.66
N LYS A 118 6.55 -23.71 -2.50
CA LYS A 118 6.96 -24.71 -3.49
C LYS A 118 8.31 -25.30 -3.13
N ARG A 119 8.59 -26.50 -3.64
CA ARG A 119 9.86 -27.20 -3.42
C ARG A 119 10.61 -27.35 -4.72
N THR A 120 11.76 -26.69 -4.83
CA THR A 120 12.63 -26.75 -6.01
C THR A 120 14.06 -26.48 -5.59
N ASN A 121 15.01 -27.23 -6.16
CA ASN A 121 16.42 -27.07 -5.87
C ASN A 121 17.03 -25.99 -6.77
N TRP A 122 16.57 -24.74 -6.61
CA TRP A 122 17.20 -23.60 -7.28
C TRP A 122 18.66 -23.46 -6.85
N SER A 123 19.53 -23.09 -7.78
CA SER A 123 20.99 -23.22 -7.63
C SER A 123 21.53 -22.51 -6.38
N VAL A 124 21.09 -21.27 -6.11
CA VAL A 124 21.58 -20.46 -4.99
C VAL A 124 21.13 -21.05 -3.65
N ILE A 125 19.81 -21.19 -3.42
CA ILE A 125 19.27 -21.78 -2.18
C ILE A 125 19.75 -23.22 -1.94
N SER A 126 20.04 -23.99 -3.00
CA SER A 126 20.62 -25.34 -2.89
C SER A 126 22.06 -25.30 -2.38
N LYS A 127 22.87 -24.33 -2.82
CA LYS A 127 24.24 -24.13 -2.33
C LYS A 127 24.27 -23.63 -0.90
N VAL A 128 23.28 -22.82 -0.50
CA VAL A 128 23.09 -22.44 0.91
C VAL A 128 22.75 -23.69 1.73
N LYS A 129 21.76 -24.48 1.30
CA LYS A 129 21.33 -25.67 2.03
C LYS A 129 22.41 -26.74 2.14
N ALA A 130 23.25 -26.90 1.13
CA ALA A 130 24.41 -27.79 1.17
C ALA A 130 25.42 -27.43 2.27
N GLN A 131 25.39 -26.21 2.81
CA GLN A 131 26.19 -25.78 3.95
C GLN A 131 25.47 -25.94 5.30
N GLY A 132 24.26 -26.51 5.31
CA GLY A 132 23.46 -26.73 6.51
C GLY A 132 22.58 -25.54 6.93
N VAL A 133 22.48 -24.49 6.10
CA VAL A 133 21.73 -23.27 6.40
C VAL A 133 20.38 -23.30 5.69
N SER A 134 19.31 -22.90 6.37
CA SER A 134 17.97 -22.81 5.78
C SER A 134 17.86 -21.61 4.84
N ALA A 135 17.19 -21.81 3.70
CA ALA A 135 17.09 -20.78 2.67
C ALA A 135 15.82 -20.89 1.84
N ALA A 136 15.34 -19.74 1.35
CA ALA A 136 14.24 -19.66 0.42
C ALA A 136 14.48 -18.61 -0.69
N LEU A 137 13.81 -18.81 -1.82
CA LEU A 137 13.70 -17.86 -2.92
C LEU A 137 12.26 -17.37 -2.97
N LEU A 138 12.04 -16.08 -2.70
CA LEU A 138 10.74 -15.43 -2.76
C LEU A 138 10.54 -14.77 -4.12
N GLU A 139 9.51 -15.21 -4.83
CA GLU A 139 8.91 -14.44 -5.92
C GLU A 139 7.87 -13.49 -5.32
N VAL A 140 8.22 -12.21 -5.20
CA VAL A 140 7.39 -11.22 -4.51
C VAL A 140 6.03 -11.10 -5.20
N CYS A 141 6.04 -10.90 -6.52
CA CYS A 141 4.86 -10.91 -7.39
C CYS A 141 5.28 -11.10 -8.86
N PHE A 142 4.33 -11.13 -9.79
CA PHE A 142 4.63 -11.21 -11.23
C PHE A 142 4.87 -9.81 -11.82
N ILE A 143 6.08 -9.51 -12.29
CA ILE A 143 6.43 -8.18 -12.83
C ILE A 143 5.68 -7.87 -14.13
N ASP A 144 5.32 -8.89 -14.91
CA ASP A 144 4.61 -8.79 -16.19
C ASP A 144 3.10 -8.78 -16.06
N ASN A 145 2.55 -9.02 -14.86
CA ASN A 145 1.12 -8.86 -14.62
C ASN A 145 0.80 -7.42 -14.22
N VAL A 146 -0.14 -6.80 -14.93
CA VAL A 146 -0.50 -5.39 -14.71
C VAL A 146 -0.96 -5.09 -13.27
N SER A 147 -1.70 -6.00 -12.64
CA SER A 147 -2.22 -5.79 -11.29
C SER A 147 -1.11 -5.91 -10.24
N ASP A 148 -0.29 -6.95 -10.35
CA ASP A 148 0.85 -7.17 -9.45
C ASP A 148 1.88 -6.05 -9.57
N ASN A 149 2.23 -5.68 -10.81
CA ASN A 149 3.17 -4.60 -11.10
C ASN A 149 2.71 -3.28 -10.47
N ASN A 150 1.44 -2.91 -10.69
CA ASN A 150 0.86 -1.71 -10.09
C ASN A 150 0.84 -1.79 -8.56
N SER A 151 0.44 -2.94 -8.00
CA SER A 151 0.36 -3.13 -6.53
C SER A 151 1.73 -3.02 -5.87
N TYR A 152 2.79 -3.62 -6.44
CA TYR A 152 4.15 -3.44 -5.91
C TYR A 152 4.58 -1.97 -5.94
N ARG A 153 4.27 -1.26 -7.03
CA ARG A 153 4.65 0.15 -7.19
C ARG A 153 3.93 1.08 -6.22
N THR A 154 2.64 0.85 -5.95
CA THR A 154 1.82 1.73 -5.11
C THR A 154 1.80 1.32 -3.64
N LEU A 155 1.95 0.03 -3.34
CA LEU A 155 1.87 -0.54 -1.98
C LEU A 155 3.22 -1.05 -1.46
N LYS A 156 4.32 -0.48 -1.98
CA LYS A 156 5.70 -0.92 -1.68
C LYS A 156 5.97 -1.06 -0.18
N LYS A 157 5.55 -0.08 0.63
CA LYS A 157 5.75 -0.13 2.09
C LYS A 157 5.01 -1.33 2.71
N SER A 158 3.78 -1.60 2.28
CA SER A 158 3.00 -2.76 2.73
C SER A 158 3.67 -4.08 2.32
N VAL A 159 4.22 -4.16 1.10
CA VAL A 159 4.99 -5.34 0.65
C VAL A 159 6.17 -5.61 1.58
N ILE A 160 6.98 -4.60 1.88
CA ILE A 160 8.15 -4.75 2.76
C ILE A 160 7.72 -5.13 4.18
N SER A 161 6.69 -4.46 4.73
CA SER A 161 6.14 -4.75 6.06
C SER A 161 5.59 -6.18 6.15
N ALA A 162 4.91 -6.66 5.11
CA ALA A 162 4.37 -8.01 5.04
C ALA A 162 5.49 -9.06 5.05
N ILE A 163 6.55 -8.86 4.26
CA ILE A 163 7.73 -9.75 4.25
C ILE A 163 8.40 -9.75 5.63
N ALA A 164 8.67 -8.58 6.20
CA ALA A 164 9.28 -8.45 7.53
C ALA A 164 8.44 -9.11 8.63
N SER A 165 7.11 -8.94 8.59
CA SER A 165 6.17 -9.53 9.54
C SER A 165 6.12 -11.06 9.40
N GLY A 166 6.14 -11.58 8.17
CA GLY A 166 6.21 -13.02 7.93
C GLY A 166 7.51 -13.64 8.46
N ILE A 167 8.65 -12.97 8.25
CA ILE A 167 9.94 -13.39 8.81
C ILE A 167 9.91 -13.37 10.34
N ALA A 168 9.44 -12.27 10.93
CA ALA A 168 9.39 -12.13 12.39
C ALA A 168 8.47 -13.16 13.04
N GLU A 169 7.27 -13.39 12.48
CA GLU A 169 6.33 -14.39 12.95
C GLU A 169 6.93 -15.80 12.86
N GLY A 170 7.46 -16.16 11.68
CA GLY A 170 7.99 -17.49 11.42
C GLY A 170 9.16 -17.89 12.31
N PHE A 171 9.97 -16.91 12.73
CA PHE A 171 11.10 -17.12 13.62
C PHE A 171 10.82 -16.78 15.09
N GLY A 172 9.59 -16.38 15.44
CA GLY A 172 9.25 -15.97 16.80
C GLY A 172 10.04 -14.76 17.30
N LEU A 173 10.42 -13.86 16.39
CA LEU A 173 11.10 -12.61 16.74
C LEU A 173 10.09 -11.59 17.27
N LYS A 174 10.60 -10.50 17.86
CA LYS A 174 9.78 -9.33 18.11
C LYS A 174 9.16 -8.90 16.78
N ALA A 175 7.83 -8.71 16.75
CA ALA A 175 7.19 -8.13 15.58
C ALA A 175 7.92 -6.82 15.19
N PRO A 176 8.04 -6.51 13.89
CA PRO A 176 8.44 -5.18 13.47
C PRO A 176 7.63 -4.17 14.26
N LYS A 177 8.25 -3.06 14.68
CA LYS A 177 7.51 -1.97 15.32
C LYS A 177 6.28 -1.74 14.46
N SER A 178 5.09 -1.94 15.03
CA SER A 178 3.83 -1.90 14.29
C SER A 178 3.88 -0.72 13.33
N ASN A 179 4.07 -1.06 12.06
CA ASN A 179 4.00 -0.16 10.95
C ASN A 179 2.56 -0.20 10.43
N SER A 180 1.58 -0.40 11.34
CA SER A 180 0.17 -0.14 11.04
C SER A 180 0.16 1.15 10.29
N HIS A 181 -0.34 1.14 9.05
CA HIS A 181 -0.29 2.33 8.23
C HIS A 181 -0.84 3.47 9.10
N TRP A 182 -0.24 4.65 9.08
CA TRP A 182 -0.61 5.71 10.05
C TRP A 182 -2.12 6.02 10.02
N ALA A 183 -2.76 5.70 8.89
CA ALA A 183 -4.19 5.80 8.68
C ALA A 183 -5.05 4.57 9.00
N GLU A 184 -4.44 3.42 9.30
CA GLU A 184 -5.14 2.18 9.69
C GLU A 184 -6.12 2.45 10.82
N LYS A 185 -5.66 3.08 11.91
CA LYS A 185 -6.51 3.49 13.04
C LYS A 185 -7.78 4.27 12.64
N TYR A 186 -7.75 5.05 11.56
CA TYR A 186 -8.92 5.78 11.07
C TYR A 186 -9.87 4.86 10.30
N CYS A 187 -9.32 3.98 9.47
CA CYS A 187 -10.11 2.97 8.74
C CYS A 187 -10.75 1.97 9.69
N ASP A 188 -10.01 1.45 10.69
CA ASP A 188 -10.53 0.60 11.77
C ASP A 188 -11.74 1.26 12.44
N LYS A 189 -11.58 2.55 12.76
CA LYS A 189 -12.64 3.31 13.40
C LYS A 189 -13.87 3.40 12.52
N LEU A 190 -13.71 3.83 11.26
CA LEU A 190 -14.82 3.98 10.32
C LEU A 190 -15.50 2.63 10.01
N ALA A 191 -14.73 1.55 9.88
CA ALA A 191 -15.26 0.21 9.69
C ALA A 191 -16.02 -0.29 10.94
N SER A 192 -15.51 -0.03 12.14
CA SER A 192 -16.19 -0.38 13.39
C SER A 192 -17.55 0.32 13.55
N LEU A 193 -17.70 1.48 12.91
CA LEU A 193 -18.94 2.27 12.86
C LEU A 193 -19.85 1.87 11.69
N GLY A 194 -19.42 0.93 10.84
CA GLY A 194 -20.18 0.46 9.67
C GLY A 194 -20.15 1.41 8.47
N TYR A 195 -19.21 2.36 8.41
CA TYR A 195 -19.10 3.31 7.31
C TYR A 195 -18.24 2.81 6.14
N LEU A 196 -17.38 1.83 6.38
CA LEU A 196 -16.46 1.26 5.39
C LEU A 196 -16.48 -0.27 5.42
N ASP A 197 -16.23 -0.89 4.27
CA ASP A 197 -15.90 -2.30 4.18
C ASP A 197 -14.43 -2.56 4.57
N LYS A 198 -14.14 -3.74 5.12
CA LYS A 198 -12.80 -4.19 5.52
C LYS A 198 -11.82 -4.29 4.35
N ASP A 199 -12.33 -4.41 3.12
CA ASP A 199 -11.48 -4.52 1.93
C ASP A 199 -10.91 -3.17 1.44
N VAL A 200 -11.43 -2.03 1.93
CA VAL A 200 -10.95 -0.67 1.58
C VAL A 200 -9.54 -0.42 2.12
N TRP A 201 -9.08 -1.27 3.04
CA TRP A 201 -7.88 -1.10 3.84
C TRP A 201 -6.62 -1.25 3.00
N LYS A 202 -6.65 -2.02 1.91
CA LYS A 202 -5.49 -2.17 1.01
C LYS A 202 -5.13 -0.93 0.18
N TYR A 203 -5.91 0.15 0.28
CA TYR A 203 -5.78 1.33 -0.59
C TYR A 203 -5.27 2.59 0.13
N TYR A 204 -4.72 2.49 1.35
CA TYR A 204 -4.39 3.70 2.15
C TYR A 204 -3.54 4.75 1.41
N GLU A 205 -2.60 4.31 0.57
CA GLU A 205 -1.69 5.17 -0.18
C GLU A 205 -2.19 5.47 -1.61
N CYS A 206 -3.29 4.84 -2.03
CA CYS A 206 -3.88 5.09 -3.34
C CYS A 206 -4.63 6.42 -3.34
N ASP A 207 -4.69 7.06 -4.50
CA ASP A 207 -5.53 8.22 -4.73
C ASP A 207 -7.01 7.87 -4.49
N MET A 208 -7.71 8.71 -3.75
CA MET A 208 -9.13 8.56 -3.42
C MET A 208 -9.98 8.96 -4.64
N PRO A 209 -10.78 8.06 -5.24
CA PRO A 209 -11.76 8.46 -6.24
C PRO A 209 -12.83 9.34 -5.60
N VAL A 210 -13.28 10.37 -6.33
CA VAL A 210 -14.31 11.31 -5.83
C VAL A 210 -15.58 10.56 -5.40
N SER A 211 -15.98 9.53 -6.17
CA SER A 211 -17.17 8.72 -5.90
C SER A 211 -17.15 8.05 -4.52
N TYR A 212 -16.01 7.47 -4.12
CA TYR A 212 -15.85 6.83 -2.81
C TYR A 212 -15.80 7.86 -1.67
N GLY A 213 -15.08 8.97 -1.87
CA GLY A 213 -15.04 10.04 -0.88
C GLY A 213 -16.42 10.63 -0.59
N LEU A 214 -17.22 10.88 -1.63
CA LEU A 214 -18.60 11.35 -1.48
C LEU A 214 -19.48 10.30 -0.80
N ALA A 215 -19.35 9.02 -1.15
CA ALA A 215 -20.16 7.95 -0.54
C ALA A 215 -19.91 7.85 0.97
N LEU A 216 -18.65 7.94 1.40
CA LEU A 216 -18.31 7.98 2.82
C LEU A 216 -18.92 9.21 3.51
N LEU A 217 -18.79 10.40 2.91
CA LEU A 217 -19.36 11.63 3.46
C LEU A 217 -20.88 11.56 3.57
N ASP A 218 -21.57 10.97 2.60
CA ASP A 218 -23.02 10.80 2.68
C ASP A 218 -23.43 9.87 3.82
N ASN A 219 -22.74 8.73 3.93
CA ASN A 219 -22.98 7.74 4.99
C ASN A 219 -22.78 8.34 6.38
N ILE A 220 -21.66 9.04 6.62
CA ILE A 220 -21.35 9.61 7.94
C ILE A 220 -22.25 10.80 8.28
N THR A 221 -22.77 11.52 7.29
CA THR A 221 -23.73 12.63 7.48
C THR A 221 -25.18 12.14 7.47
N GLY A 222 -25.41 10.89 7.88
CA GLY A 222 -26.74 10.33 8.13
C GLY A 222 -27.25 9.35 7.08
N GLY A 223 -26.62 9.27 5.90
CA GLY A 223 -26.99 8.37 4.80
C GLY A 223 -28.39 8.60 4.22
N ARG A 224 -28.56 8.41 2.91
CA ARG A 224 -29.86 8.37 2.19
C ARG A 224 -30.81 9.56 2.39
N TRP A 225 -30.78 10.44 1.40
CA TRP A 225 -31.92 11.28 1.01
C TRP A 225 -32.97 10.46 0.22
N GLY A 226 -34.25 10.61 0.56
CA GLY A 226 -35.37 9.88 -0.07
C GLY A 226 -36.04 10.63 -1.23
N SER A 227 -35.29 11.18 -2.18
CA SER A 227 -35.89 11.84 -3.36
C SER A 227 -36.22 10.86 -4.49
N ASN A 228 -37.24 11.22 -5.28
CA ASN A 228 -37.63 10.54 -6.52
C ASN A 228 -36.67 10.83 -7.70
N GLU A 229 -35.54 11.50 -7.45
CA GLU A 229 -34.51 11.83 -8.46
C GLU A 229 -33.38 10.78 -8.54
N ALA A 230 -33.43 9.71 -7.74
CA ALA A 230 -32.38 8.70 -7.67
C ALA A 230 -32.33 7.85 -8.95
N ASP A 231 -31.62 8.36 -9.96
CA ASP A 231 -31.22 7.59 -11.13
C ASP A 231 -29.74 7.20 -11.02
N ALA A 232 -29.49 5.89 -10.93
CA ALA A 232 -28.14 5.31 -10.94
C ALA A 232 -27.71 4.84 -12.35
N SER A 233 -28.50 5.14 -13.40
CA SER A 233 -28.25 4.69 -14.78
C SER A 233 -26.94 5.21 -15.37
N ILE A 234 -26.41 6.32 -14.85
CA ILE A 234 -25.17 6.95 -15.34
C ILE A 234 -23.96 6.51 -14.51
N HIS A 235 -24.07 6.56 -13.17
CA HIS A 235 -22.98 6.17 -12.26
C HIS A 235 -23.55 5.80 -10.88
N TRP A 236 -22.96 4.81 -10.21
CA TRP A 236 -23.46 4.28 -8.93
C TRP A 236 -23.51 5.32 -7.81
N ALA A 237 -22.59 6.29 -7.84
CA ALA A 237 -22.51 7.37 -6.86
C ALA A 237 -23.41 8.59 -7.16
N GLN A 238 -24.19 8.57 -8.24
CA GLN A 238 -25.08 9.70 -8.57
C GLN A 238 -26.15 9.96 -7.47
N PRO A 239 -26.80 8.94 -6.88
CA PRO A 239 -27.70 9.16 -5.74
C PRO A 239 -27.02 9.79 -4.53
N VAL A 240 -25.72 9.53 -4.33
CA VAL A 240 -24.91 10.12 -3.26
C VAL A 240 -24.75 11.62 -3.49
N VAL A 241 -24.44 12.05 -4.72
CA VAL A 241 -24.36 13.48 -5.07
C VAL A 241 -25.68 14.19 -4.79
N ILE A 242 -26.80 13.60 -5.19
CA ILE A 242 -28.14 14.16 -4.94
C ILE A 242 -28.39 14.31 -3.44
N SER A 243 -28.03 13.29 -2.65
CA SER A 243 -28.18 13.30 -1.20
C SER A 243 -27.37 14.42 -0.54
N LEU A 244 -26.09 14.56 -0.91
CA LEU A 244 -25.22 15.61 -0.40
C LEU A 244 -25.67 17.02 -0.82
N CYS A 245 -26.22 17.18 -2.03
CA CYS A 245 -26.88 18.42 -2.46
C CYS A 245 -28.09 18.75 -1.57
N GLY A 246 -28.96 17.77 -1.31
CA GLY A 246 -30.13 17.95 -0.44
C GLY A 246 -29.75 18.34 0.99
N LYS A 247 -28.59 17.88 1.46
CA LYS A 247 -27.99 18.25 2.76
C LYS A 247 -27.29 19.61 2.76
N GLY A 248 -27.15 20.27 1.60
CA GLY A 248 -26.42 21.54 1.46
C GLY A 248 -24.91 21.42 1.61
N ILE A 249 -24.36 20.20 1.60
CA ILE A 249 -22.91 19.95 1.71
C ILE A 249 -22.21 20.30 0.40
N ILE A 250 -22.85 20.04 -0.73
CA ILE A 250 -22.38 20.45 -2.05
C ILE A 250 -23.48 21.24 -2.77
N THR A 251 -23.09 22.20 -3.59
CA THR A 251 -24.05 23.11 -4.24
C THR A 251 -24.11 22.94 -5.76
N ASP A 252 -23.03 22.52 -6.41
CA ASP A 252 -22.99 22.32 -7.86
C ASP A 252 -23.16 20.84 -8.22
N LYS A 253 -24.42 20.39 -8.31
CA LYS A 253 -24.76 19.00 -8.64
C LYS A 253 -24.06 18.51 -9.91
N GLN A 254 -24.01 19.33 -10.97
CA GLN A 254 -23.47 18.89 -12.27
C GLN A 254 -21.95 18.74 -12.23
N GLN A 255 -21.24 19.62 -11.52
CA GLN A 255 -19.80 19.49 -11.32
C GLN A 255 -19.45 18.13 -10.71
N TYR A 256 -20.13 17.72 -9.63
CA TYR A 256 -19.84 16.45 -8.96
C TYR A 256 -20.28 15.23 -9.78
N ILE A 257 -21.38 15.32 -10.55
CA ILE A 257 -21.75 14.28 -11.52
C ILE A 257 -20.62 14.11 -12.55
N ASN A 258 -20.11 15.19 -13.12
CA ASN A 258 -19.02 15.11 -14.10
C ASN A 258 -17.74 14.51 -13.50
N LEU A 259 -17.42 14.81 -12.23
CA LEU A 259 -16.26 14.24 -11.56
C LEU A 259 -16.39 12.72 -11.38
N ILE A 260 -17.55 12.24 -10.92
CA ILE A 260 -17.75 10.80 -10.71
C ILE A 260 -17.86 10.03 -12.03
N THR A 261 -18.43 10.60 -13.10
CA THR A 261 -18.54 9.92 -14.39
C THR A 261 -17.23 9.83 -15.15
N ASN A 262 -16.27 10.69 -14.82
CA ASN A 262 -14.92 10.67 -15.41
C ASN A 262 -13.93 9.89 -14.54
N ASP A 263 -14.39 9.15 -13.53
CA ASP A 263 -13.54 8.41 -12.57
C ASP A 263 -12.42 9.28 -11.98
N ALA A 264 -12.71 10.56 -11.70
CA ALA A 264 -11.71 11.50 -11.23
C ALA A 264 -11.26 11.16 -9.80
N ASN A 265 -9.96 11.33 -9.54
CA ASN A 265 -9.39 11.31 -8.20
C ASN A 265 -9.63 12.66 -7.50
N MET A 266 -9.85 12.60 -6.20
CA MET A 266 -10.07 13.77 -5.35
C MET A 266 -8.75 14.53 -5.18
N SER A 267 -8.74 15.82 -5.49
CA SER A 267 -7.62 16.70 -5.18
C SER A 267 -7.67 17.16 -3.71
N ASN A 268 -6.52 17.58 -3.18
CA ASN A 268 -6.45 18.22 -1.87
C ASN A 268 -7.38 19.43 -1.78
N ALA A 269 -7.50 20.22 -2.85
CA ALA A 269 -8.41 21.36 -2.91
C ALA A 269 -9.88 20.96 -2.69
N LEU A 270 -10.32 19.90 -3.39
CA LEU A 270 -11.68 19.39 -3.28
C LEU A 270 -11.92 18.75 -1.91
N CYS A 271 -10.95 17.97 -1.41
CA CYS A 271 -10.98 17.37 -0.08
C CYS A 271 -11.21 18.43 1.01
N LEU A 272 -10.39 19.49 1.00
CA LEU A 272 -10.52 20.60 1.96
C LEU A 272 -11.87 21.29 1.88
N ALA A 273 -12.39 21.53 0.67
CA ALA A 273 -13.68 22.18 0.49
C ALA A 273 -14.85 21.33 1.01
N LEU A 274 -14.83 20.03 0.74
CA LEU A 274 -15.83 19.09 1.26
C LEU A 274 -15.78 19.02 2.78
N MET A 275 -14.59 18.92 3.36
CA MET A 275 -14.40 18.84 4.82
C MET A 275 -14.83 20.12 5.52
N ASP A 276 -14.51 21.28 4.94
CA ASP A 276 -14.94 22.57 5.49
C ASP A 276 -16.46 22.68 5.44
N SER A 277 -17.10 22.22 4.36
CA SER A 277 -18.56 22.20 4.21
C SER A 277 -19.26 21.31 5.25
N VAL A 278 -18.83 20.04 5.40
CA VAL A 278 -19.43 19.12 6.38
C VAL A 278 -19.19 19.53 7.84
N THR A 279 -18.22 20.42 8.09
CA THR A 279 -17.91 20.94 9.43
C THR A 279 -18.44 22.35 9.67
N GLY A 280 -19.55 22.70 9.02
CA GLY A 280 -20.27 23.97 9.25
C GLY A 280 -19.85 25.12 8.32
N GLY A 281 -19.07 24.83 7.28
CA GLY A 281 -18.63 25.78 6.26
C GLY A 281 -17.53 26.74 6.72
N MET A 282 -17.07 27.56 5.79
CA MET A 282 -15.91 28.44 5.98
C MET A 282 -16.10 29.45 7.10
N CYS A 283 -15.10 29.57 7.98
CA CYS A 283 -15.06 30.60 9.01
C CYS A 283 -15.24 31.99 8.40
N LYS A 284 -16.07 32.83 9.04
CA LYS A 284 -16.47 34.15 8.52
C LYS A 284 -15.28 35.04 8.13
N ARG A 285 -14.17 34.97 8.88
CA ARG A 285 -12.95 35.75 8.61
C ARG A 285 -12.27 35.45 7.28
N TYR A 286 -12.58 34.32 6.63
CA TYR A 286 -11.94 33.93 5.38
C TYR A 286 -12.80 34.08 4.13
N LYS A 287 -14.11 34.33 4.27
CA LYS A 287 -15.05 34.33 3.13
C LYS A 287 -14.66 35.28 2.00
N ASP A 288 -14.08 36.43 2.33
CA ASP A 288 -13.69 37.46 1.35
C ASP A 288 -12.16 37.64 1.24
N ARG A 289 -11.39 36.74 1.86
CA ARG A 289 -9.93 36.84 1.87
C ARG A 289 -9.38 36.38 0.52
N LYS A 290 -8.68 37.27 -0.19
CA LYS A 290 -7.92 36.90 -1.40
C LYS A 290 -6.70 36.06 -1.03
N THR A 291 -6.48 35.02 -1.80
CA THR A 291 -5.39 34.05 -1.62
C THR A 291 -4.82 33.65 -2.97
N ASP A 292 -3.68 32.96 -2.95
CA ASP A 292 -3.01 32.37 -4.11
C ASP A 292 -3.78 31.17 -4.71
N HIS A 293 -4.67 30.54 -3.93
CA HIS A 293 -5.46 29.40 -4.34
C HIS A 293 -6.82 29.38 -3.64
N TRP A 294 -7.88 29.03 -4.38
CA TRP A 294 -9.26 29.08 -3.88
C TRP A 294 -9.50 28.20 -2.64
N ALA A 295 -8.80 27.07 -2.53
CA ALA A 295 -8.90 26.16 -1.37
C ALA A 295 -8.08 26.59 -0.15
N ARG A 296 -7.23 27.62 -0.23
CA ARG A 296 -6.42 28.07 0.91
C ARG A 296 -7.28 28.54 2.08
N ASN A 297 -8.39 29.20 1.79
CA ASN A 297 -9.33 29.63 2.83
C ASN A 297 -10.00 28.44 3.54
N CYS A 298 -10.23 27.33 2.83
CA CYS A 298 -10.76 26.10 3.43
C CYS A 298 -9.71 25.46 4.36
N LEU A 299 -8.44 25.41 3.94
CA LEU A 299 -7.33 24.91 4.78
C LEU A 299 -7.24 25.68 6.09
N ASP A 300 -7.20 27.01 6.02
CA ASP A 300 -7.07 27.85 7.21
C ASP A 300 -8.32 27.79 8.10
N SER A 301 -9.51 27.68 7.49
CA SER A 301 -10.77 27.43 8.21
C SER A 301 -10.73 26.12 9.00
N LEU A 302 -10.25 25.04 8.38
CA LEU A 302 -10.11 23.73 9.03
C LEU A 302 -9.02 23.72 10.12
N CYS A 303 -7.95 24.50 9.96
CA CYS A 303 -6.95 24.68 11.01
C CYS A 303 -7.56 25.39 12.24
N ASP A 304 -8.34 26.45 12.00
CA ASP A 304 -9.02 27.18 13.08
C ASP A 304 -10.06 26.34 13.83
N LYS A 305 -10.70 25.42 13.12
CA LYS A 305 -11.62 24.44 13.70
C LYS A 305 -10.90 23.33 14.47
N GLY A 306 -9.56 23.30 14.43
CA GLY A 306 -8.75 22.25 15.07
C GLY A 306 -8.78 20.90 14.36
N ILE A 307 -9.31 20.85 13.12
CA ILE A 307 -9.46 19.62 12.34
C ILE A 307 -8.16 19.24 11.64
N ILE A 308 -7.42 20.25 11.16
CA ILE A 308 -6.09 20.09 10.56
C ILE A 308 -5.05 20.70 11.49
N THR A 309 -4.06 19.90 11.88
CA THR A 309 -2.94 20.34 12.73
C THR A 309 -1.61 20.38 11.98
N THR A 310 -1.55 19.83 10.76
CA THR A 310 -0.38 19.78 9.87
C THR A 310 -0.75 20.31 8.48
N PRO A 311 -0.89 21.64 8.32
CA PRO A 311 -1.38 22.24 7.09
C PRO A 311 -0.47 22.01 5.88
N GLU A 312 0.83 21.79 6.10
CA GLU A 312 1.82 21.60 5.04
C GLU A 312 1.48 20.43 4.11
N ALA A 313 0.84 19.38 4.66
CA ALA A 313 0.39 18.20 3.92
C ALA A 313 -0.66 18.49 2.83
N TYR A 314 -1.33 19.64 2.88
CA TYR A 314 -2.42 20.00 1.98
C TYR A 314 -2.11 21.22 1.09
N THR A 315 -0.88 21.74 1.14
CA THR A 315 -0.49 22.97 0.41
C THR A 315 -0.31 22.76 -1.09
N ASN A 316 -0.03 21.52 -1.53
CA ASN A 316 -0.14 21.15 -2.95
C ASN A 316 -1.61 20.85 -3.28
N PHE A 317 -2.36 21.89 -3.59
CA PHE A 317 -3.82 21.83 -3.74
C PHE A 317 -4.30 20.93 -4.90
N GLU A 318 -3.50 20.80 -5.96
CA GLU A 318 -3.85 20.00 -7.14
C GLU A 318 -3.41 18.54 -7.04
N ALA A 319 -2.61 18.18 -6.03
CA ALA A 319 -2.25 16.79 -5.79
C ALA A 319 -3.47 15.96 -5.38
N ALA A 320 -3.48 14.70 -5.81
CA ALA A 320 -4.48 13.75 -5.38
C ALA A 320 -4.35 13.47 -3.87
N THR A 321 -5.51 13.37 -3.21
CA THR A 321 -5.61 12.98 -1.80
C THR A 321 -5.65 11.47 -1.71
N SER A 322 -4.82 10.86 -0.86
CA SER A 322 -4.87 9.42 -0.63
C SER A 322 -6.06 9.00 0.24
N TYR A 323 -6.43 7.71 0.20
CA TYR A 323 -7.45 7.17 1.13
C TYR A 323 -7.10 7.50 2.59
N GLY A 324 -5.85 7.28 3.00
CA GLY A 324 -5.41 7.52 4.37
C GLY A 324 -5.57 8.98 4.79
N CYS A 325 -5.17 9.91 3.93
CA CYS A 325 -5.37 11.35 4.12
C CYS A 325 -6.85 11.72 4.28
N PHE A 326 -7.72 11.16 3.44
CA PHE A 326 -9.15 11.43 3.52
C PHE A 326 -9.77 10.84 4.79
N MET A 327 -9.47 9.57 5.12
CA MET A 327 -10.03 8.91 6.32
C MET A 327 -9.59 9.59 7.61
N GLY A 328 -8.32 9.99 7.68
CA GLY A 328 -7.82 10.76 8.82
C GLY A 328 -8.56 12.08 8.98
N LEU A 329 -8.80 12.78 7.88
CA LEU A 329 -9.51 14.06 7.91
C LEU A 329 -10.99 13.90 8.27
N VAL A 330 -11.66 12.87 7.76
CA VAL A 330 -13.03 12.49 8.18
C VAL A 330 -13.06 12.22 9.68
N CYS A 331 -12.16 11.38 10.19
CA CYS A 331 -12.17 11.03 11.61
C CYS A 331 -11.94 12.25 12.51
N ASN A 332 -11.05 13.17 12.11
CA ASN A 332 -10.83 14.42 12.84
C ASN A 332 -12.06 15.33 12.77
N ALA A 333 -12.66 15.49 11.58
CA ALA A 333 -13.82 16.35 11.35
C ALA A 333 -15.04 15.93 12.19
N PHE A 334 -15.23 14.64 12.39
CA PHE A 334 -16.36 14.07 13.13
C PHE A 334 -16.01 13.63 14.55
N GLY A 335 -14.80 13.90 15.04
CA GLY A 335 -14.37 13.56 16.40
C GLY A 335 -14.43 12.05 16.69
N LEU A 336 -14.04 11.23 15.73
CA LEU A 336 -14.16 9.78 15.81
C LEU A 336 -12.95 9.10 16.49
N MET A 337 -11.83 9.81 16.64
CA MET A 337 -10.61 9.32 17.26
C MET A 337 -10.53 9.59 18.75
#